data_AF-A0A9D2BA38-F1
#
_entry.id   AF-A0A9D2BA38-F1
#
_cell.length_a   1.000
_cell.length_b   1.000
_cell.length_c   1.000
_cell.angle_alpha   90.00
_cell.angle_beta   90.00
_cell.angle_gamma   90.00
#
_symmetry.space_group_name_H-M   'P 1'
#
loop_
_entity.id
_entity.type
_entity.pdbx_description
1 polymer ?
#
loop_
_entity_poly.entity_id
_entity_poly.type
_entity_poly.pdbx_seq_one_letter_code
_entity_poly.pdbx_strand_id
1 'polypeptide(L)'
;MEKKNYQGHGAALLTILIWGTTFISTKILLADFQPIEILVFRFVMGFAALWLICPRRLQTSDLKQEAVFAAAGLSGICLYYLLENIALTYTLASNVGVIISVAPFFTAILAHILIGSEEKFRINFFIGFLIAMAGIMMISLNGARLELNPMGDLLALLAAFVWAIYSILSKKISGFGYPVVLSTRRTFFYGILFMIPAAWIFDLRLDLSGFAEPKNLLNLLYLGLGASALCFVTWNFAVKKLGAVKTSIYIYMVPVITVVTSVLILGEKITWMSGLGVIFTLMGLFLSEMKIPKRKLKKISIFIVMLLPFIFSGCSGKDKESSKEQTAQKIQQEKEAKIEEKDWSDYFGTLNGTAVLYKPDKNIYQIYHPQLANTRRSPCSTFKIISSLAALEEGIVDPDHSIRKWSGEQFWNSDWNRDLSFQDAFQSSCVWYFREVVDDIGKERMQKVLDEISYGNRDISDWKGEQNKNNNNRALTGFWIESSLKISPKEQTEVMERIFSERSAYSKESLEALKQVMLVSEKKEKNLMIYGKTGMGKDQGTVVDAWFTGFADISGERIYFCVYLGETKEADVSSTKAKEIAIKLITDPG
;
A
#
# COMPACT_ATOMS: atom_id res chain seq x y z
N MET A 1 -12.35 -24.31 45.50
CA MET A 1 -12.48 -25.06 44.23
C MET A 1 -12.85 -24.09 43.11
N GLU A 2 -11.97 -23.86 42.14
CA GLU A 2 -12.33 -23.12 40.93
C GLU A 2 -13.32 -23.95 40.10
N LYS A 3 -14.57 -23.49 39.94
CA LYS A 3 -15.47 -24.06 38.93
C LYS A 3 -14.81 -23.83 37.57
N LYS A 4 -14.43 -24.92 36.90
CA LYS A 4 -13.71 -24.92 35.61
C LYS A 4 -14.44 -24.03 34.60
N ASN A 5 -13.89 -22.84 34.33
CA ASN A 5 -14.50 -21.78 33.50
C ASN A 5 -14.42 -22.06 31.98
N TYR A 6 -14.53 -23.33 31.56
CA TYR A 6 -14.35 -23.75 30.16
C TYR A 6 -15.24 -22.99 29.18
N GLN A 7 -16.47 -22.64 29.56
CA GLN A 7 -17.39 -21.83 28.76
C GLN A 7 -16.82 -20.43 28.43
N GLY A 8 -16.12 -19.80 29.37
CA GLY A 8 -15.49 -18.49 29.15
C GLY A 8 -14.30 -18.59 28.19
N HIS A 9 -13.48 -19.64 28.35
CA HIS A 9 -12.33 -19.89 27.47
C HIS A 9 -12.77 -20.27 26.04
N GLY A 10 -13.80 -21.10 25.88
CA GLY A 10 -14.38 -21.44 24.58
C GLY A 10 -15.01 -20.23 23.87
N ALA A 11 -15.71 -19.37 24.61
CA ALA A 11 -16.26 -18.13 24.08
C ALA A 11 -15.15 -17.15 23.61
N ALA A 12 -14.05 -17.04 24.35
CA ALA A 12 -12.89 -16.24 23.93
C ALA A 12 -12.24 -16.80 22.67
N LEU A 13 -11.99 -18.11 22.59
CA LEU A 13 -11.42 -18.77 21.41
C LEU A 13 -12.27 -18.58 20.15
N LEU A 14 -13.58 -18.81 20.25
CA LEU A 14 -14.51 -18.59 19.12
C LEU A 14 -14.45 -17.13 18.63
N THR A 15 -14.41 -16.18 19.57
CA THR A 15 -14.32 -14.75 19.24
C THR A 15 -13.04 -14.45 18.46
N ILE A 16 -11.89 -14.95 18.91
CA ILE A 16 -10.61 -14.65 18.28
C ILE A 16 -10.41 -15.36 16.93
N LEU A 17 -10.96 -16.56 16.75
CA LEU A 17 -10.97 -17.21 15.42
C LEU A 17 -11.71 -16.36 14.38
N ILE A 18 -12.81 -15.72 14.77
CA ILE A 18 -13.58 -14.83 13.91
C ILE A 18 -12.84 -13.50 13.72
N TRP A 19 -12.48 -12.78 14.80
CA TRP A 19 -11.78 -11.49 14.71
C TRP A 19 -10.40 -11.57 14.04
N GLY A 20 -9.69 -12.69 14.13
CA GLY A 20 -8.43 -12.90 13.40
C GLY A 20 -8.58 -12.81 11.88
N THR A 21 -9.78 -13.05 11.34
CA THR A 21 -10.05 -12.99 9.90
C THR A 21 -10.81 -11.72 9.48
N THR A 22 -11.27 -10.89 10.42
CA THR A 22 -12.03 -9.68 10.07
C THR A 22 -11.19 -8.62 9.37
N PHE A 23 -9.87 -8.57 9.63
CA PHE A 23 -8.95 -7.68 8.92
C PHE A 23 -8.96 -7.94 7.42
N ILE A 24 -9.01 -9.22 7.00
CA ILE A 24 -9.09 -9.64 5.60
C ILE A 24 -10.44 -9.20 5.01
N SER A 25 -11.53 -9.47 5.72
CA SER A 25 -12.89 -9.09 5.30
C SER A 25 -13.07 -7.58 5.15
N THR A 26 -12.54 -6.78 6.09
CA THR A 26 -12.49 -5.32 6.00
C THR A 26 -11.61 -4.86 4.84
N LYS A 27 -10.40 -5.43 4.65
CA LYS A 27 -9.49 -5.06 3.55
C LYS A 27 -10.10 -5.35 2.18
N ILE A 28 -10.92 -6.41 2.06
CA ILE A 28 -11.73 -6.70 0.87
C ILE A 28 -12.78 -5.61 0.62
N LEU A 29 -13.52 -5.21 1.66
CA LEU A 29 -14.58 -4.20 1.54
C LEU A 29 -14.03 -2.79 1.29
N LEU A 30 -12.81 -2.48 1.73
CA LEU A 30 -12.14 -1.20 1.49
C LEU A 30 -11.79 -0.94 0.02
N ALA A 31 -12.00 -1.90 -0.89
CA ALA A 31 -11.95 -1.66 -2.33
C ALA A 31 -13.15 -0.81 -2.81
N ASP A 32 -14.33 -1.04 -2.24
CA ASP A 32 -15.61 -0.50 -2.73
C ASP A 32 -16.31 0.45 -1.73
N PHE A 33 -15.93 0.39 -0.44
CA PHE A 33 -16.54 1.16 0.64
C PHE A 33 -15.53 1.98 1.45
N GLN A 34 -15.95 3.14 1.94
CA GLN A 34 -15.17 3.95 2.86
C GLN A 34 -15.07 3.31 4.26
N PRO A 35 -13.99 3.59 5.02
CA PRO A 35 -13.82 3.15 6.41
C PRO A 35 -15.04 3.40 7.32
N ILE A 36 -15.71 4.54 7.13
CA ILE A 36 -16.90 4.96 7.90
C ILE A 36 -18.18 4.22 7.46
N GLU A 37 -18.30 3.85 6.18
CA GLU A 37 -19.45 3.11 5.64
C GLU A 37 -19.44 1.67 6.19
N ILE A 38 -18.29 1.00 6.09
CA ILE A 38 -18.08 -0.34 6.67
C ILE A 38 -18.40 -0.32 8.17
N LEU A 39 -17.94 0.70 8.89
CA LEU A 39 -18.20 0.88 10.32
C LEU A 39 -19.71 0.96 10.63
N VAL A 40 -20.42 1.86 9.94
CA VAL A 40 -21.85 2.09 10.14
C VAL A 40 -22.66 0.85 9.80
N PHE A 41 -22.46 0.25 8.61
CA PHE A 41 -23.19 -0.94 8.19
C PHE A 41 -22.96 -2.11 9.16
N ARG A 42 -21.70 -2.38 9.53
CA ARG A 42 -21.32 -3.43 10.49
C ARG A 42 -22.07 -3.31 11.81
N PHE A 43 -22.10 -2.12 12.41
CA PHE A 43 -22.71 -1.96 13.73
C PHE A 43 -24.22 -1.77 13.71
N VAL A 44 -24.80 -1.17 12.66
CA VAL A 44 -26.25 -1.11 12.48
C VAL A 44 -26.84 -2.51 12.29
N MET A 45 -26.25 -3.35 11.43
CA MET A 45 -26.67 -4.75 11.27
C MET A 45 -26.52 -5.54 12.57
N GLY A 46 -25.37 -5.40 13.25
CA GLY A 46 -25.12 -6.09 14.51
C GLY A 46 -26.11 -5.66 15.61
N PHE A 47 -26.45 -4.37 15.69
CA PHE A 47 -27.44 -3.86 16.62
C PHE A 47 -28.86 -4.37 16.31
N ALA A 48 -29.25 -4.39 15.04
CA ALA A 48 -30.53 -4.94 14.59
C ALA A 48 -30.66 -6.43 14.96
N ALA A 49 -29.62 -7.24 14.72
CA ALA A 49 -29.60 -8.65 15.11
C ALA A 49 -29.74 -8.84 16.63
N LEU A 50 -28.98 -8.08 17.44
CA LEU A 50 -29.10 -8.13 18.91
C LEU A 50 -30.46 -7.65 19.42
N TRP A 51 -31.09 -6.70 18.72
CA TRP A 51 -32.46 -6.25 19.03
C TRP A 51 -33.49 -7.33 18.73
N LEU A 52 -33.42 -7.99 17.58
CA LEU A 52 -34.32 -9.09 17.21
C LEU A 52 -34.20 -10.27 18.20
N ILE A 53 -32.98 -10.63 18.62
CA ILE A 53 -32.74 -11.69 19.60
C ILE A 53 -33.24 -11.32 21.00
N CYS A 54 -33.09 -10.05 21.41
CA CYS A 54 -33.51 -9.60 22.75
C CYS A 54 -34.11 -8.17 22.74
N PRO A 55 -35.39 -8.02 22.34
CA PRO A 55 -36.05 -6.73 22.19
C PRO A 55 -36.42 -6.06 23.53
N ARG A 56 -36.17 -6.73 24.67
CA ARG A 56 -36.45 -6.20 26.01
C ARG A 56 -35.63 -4.94 26.28
N ARG A 57 -36.24 -3.88 26.79
CA ARG A 57 -35.53 -2.65 27.19
C ARG A 57 -34.64 -2.93 28.40
N LEU A 58 -33.39 -2.46 28.36
CA LEU A 58 -32.54 -2.40 29.53
C LEU A 58 -32.87 -1.11 30.29
N GLN A 59 -33.26 -1.22 31.55
CA GLN A 59 -33.35 -0.08 32.47
C GLN A 59 -32.09 -0.08 33.33
N THR A 60 -31.24 0.93 33.14
CA THR A 60 -30.08 1.19 34.00
C THR A 60 -30.53 1.82 35.31
N SER A 61 -29.86 1.49 36.41
CA SER A 61 -30.26 2.01 37.72
C SER A 61 -29.90 3.47 37.96
N ASP A 62 -28.87 4.00 37.29
CA ASP A 62 -28.41 5.39 37.45
C ASP A 62 -27.71 5.97 36.21
N LEU A 63 -27.56 7.30 36.17
CA LEU A 63 -26.86 8.02 35.10
C LEU A 63 -25.37 7.64 35.00
N LYS A 64 -24.73 7.19 36.09
CA LYS A 64 -23.32 6.78 36.07
C LYS A 64 -23.13 5.48 35.29
N GLN A 65 -24.07 4.54 35.38
CA GLN A 65 -24.06 3.33 34.54
C GLN A 65 -24.26 3.66 33.05
N GLU A 66 -25.18 4.57 32.71
CA GLU A 66 -25.35 5.03 31.32
C GLU A 66 -24.10 5.72 30.78
N ALA A 67 -23.42 6.55 31.58
CA ALA A 67 -22.14 7.14 31.19
C ALA A 67 -21.05 6.09 30.92
N VAL A 68 -21.04 4.97 31.66
CA VAL A 68 -20.13 3.84 31.41
C VAL A 68 -20.52 3.09 30.13
N PHE A 69 -21.81 2.90 29.84
CA PHE A 69 -22.27 2.34 28.55
C PHE A 69 -21.91 3.25 27.37
N ALA A 70 -22.06 4.56 27.52
CA ALA A 70 -21.71 5.55 26.52
C ALA A 70 -20.20 5.57 26.25
N ALA A 71 -19.37 5.63 27.28
CA ALA A 71 -17.92 5.56 27.15
C ALA A 71 -17.45 4.24 26.52
N ALA A 72 -18.11 3.12 26.82
CA ALA A 72 -17.81 1.82 26.20
C ALA A 72 -18.20 1.80 24.71
N GLY A 73 -19.30 2.45 24.33
CA GLY A 73 -19.72 2.61 22.93
C GLY A 73 -18.75 3.50 22.15
N LEU A 74 -18.40 4.66 22.71
CA LEU A 74 -17.44 5.59 22.10
C LEU A 74 -16.08 4.92 21.87
N SER A 75 -15.53 4.22 22.88
CA SER A 75 -14.23 3.56 22.76
C SER A 75 -14.28 2.32 21.87
N GLY A 76 -14.97 1.27 22.28
CA GLY A 76 -14.85 -0.06 21.66
C GLY A 76 -15.66 -0.27 20.38
N ILE A 77 -16.65 0.59 20.11
CA ILE A 77 -17.54 0.45 18.95
C ILE A 77 -17.27 1.53 17.90
N CYS A 78 -17.15 2.80 18.31
CA CYS A 78 -16.88 3.90 17.38
C CYS A 78 -15.38 4.10 17.12
N LEU A 79 -14.62 4.58 18.11
CA LEU A 79 -13.22 5.02 17.92
C LEU A 79 -12.29 3.86 17.54
N TYR A 80 -12.39 2.71 18.22
CA TYR A 80 -11.54 1.55 17.92
C TYR A 80 -11.63 1.13 16.46
N TYR A 81 -12.84 0.87 15.94
CA TYR A 81 -13.03 0.41 14.57
C TYR A 81 -12.85 1.52 13.53
N LEU A 82 -13.11 2.79 13.87
CA LEU A 82 -12.78 3.89 12.97
C LEU A 82 -11.26 3.98 12.75
N LEU A 83 -10.48 3.90 13.84
CA LEU A 83 -9.01 3.88 13.77
C LEU A 83 -8.49 2.61 13.09
N GLU A 84 -9.07 1.44 13.35
CA GLU A 84 -8.71 0.16 12.69
C GLU A 84 -8.99 0.19 11.18
N ASN A 85 -10.19 0.60 10.76
CA ASN A 85 -10.57 0.65 9.35
C ASN A 85 -9.71 1.67 8.57
N ILE A 86 -9.37 2.82 9.18
CA ILE A 86 -8.47 3.80 8.56
C ILE A 86 -7.02 3.28 8.56
N ALA A 87 -6.55 2.60 9.62
CA ALA A 87 -5.24 1.95 9.60
C ALA A 87 -5.11 0.95 8.43
N LEU A 88 -6.19 0.19 8.17
CA LEU A 88 -6.25 -0.76 7.06
C LEU A 88 -6.27 -0.11 5.65
N THR A 89 -6.50 1.19 5.49
CA THR A 89 -6.25 1.87 4.20
C THR A 89 -4.78 2.27 4.02
N TYR A 90 -3.97 2.26 5.09
CA TYR A 90 -2.59 2.75 5.11
C TYR A 90 -1.51 1.67 5.27
N THR A 91 -1.84 0.46 5.73
CA THR A 91 -0.88 -0.64 5.95
C THR A 91 -1.53 -2.01 5.66
N LEU A 92 -0.75 -3.09 5.74
CA LEU A 92 -1.19 -4.47 5.48
C LEU A 92 -2.13 -5.01 6.57
N ALA A 93 -3.00 -5.96 6.22
CA ALA A 93 -3.93 -6.56 7.19
C ALA A 93 -3.16 -7.34 8.28
N SER A 94 -2.10 -8.05 7.88
CA SER A 94 -1.14 -8.69 8.78
C SER A 94 -0.48 -7.69 9.76
N ASN A 95 -0.03 -6.53 9.29
CA ASN A 95 0.58 -5.50 10.14
C ASN A 95 -0.38 -4.99 11.22
N VAL A 96 -1.60 -4.58 10.84
CA VAL A 96 -2.63 -4.12 11.80
C VAL A 96 -2.94 -5.20 12.85
N GLY A 97 -3.13 -6.46 12.40
CA GLY A 97 -3.40 -7.59 13.29
C GLY A 97 -2.29 -7.86 14.30
N VAL A 98 -1.01 -7.68 13.94
CA VAL A 98 0.11 -7.77 14.87
C VAL A 98 0.11 -6.59 15.85
N ILE A 99 -0.02 -5.35 15.39
CA ILE A 99 0.04 -4.16 16.26
C ILE A 99 -1.09 -4.20 17.32
N ILE A 100 -2.28 -4.67 16.96
CA ILE A 100 -3.41 -4.82 17.89
C ILE A 100 -3.12 -5.82 19.03
N SER A 101 -2.16 -6.74 18.86
CA SER A 101 -1.73 -7.62 19.95
C SER A 101 -1.03 -6.90 21.12
N VAL A 102 -0.76 -5.58 21.04
CA VAL A 102 -0.36 -4.76 22.20
C VAL A 102 -1.53 -4.48 23.16
N ALA A 103 -2.78 -4.55 22.69
CA ALA A 103 -3.96 -4.18 23.48
C ALA A 103 -4.09 -4.89 24.86
N PRO A 104 -3.68 -6.16 25.07
CA PRO A 104 -3.70 -6.79 26.39
C PRO A 104 -2.69 -6.18 27.38
N PHE A 105 -1.56 -5.67 26.90
CA PHE A 105 -0.59 -4.94 27.73
C PHE A 105 -1.19 -3.63 28.26
N PHE A 106 -1.77 -2.82 27.37
CA PHE A 106 -2.52 -1.62 27.79
C PHE A 106 -3.70 -1.99 28.71
N THR A 107 -4.38 -3.11 28.46
CA THR A 107 -5.47 -3.59 29.32
C THR A 107 -4.98 -3.92 30.73
N ALA A 108 -3.82 -4.57 30.87
CA ALA A 108 -3.22 -4.88 32.16
C ALA A 108 -2.77 -3.62 32.91
N ILE A 109 -2.18 -2.64 32.22
CA ILE A 109 -1.84 -1.31 32.80
C ILE A 109 -3.10 -0.61 33.33
N LEU A 110 -4.12 -0.45 32.50
CA LEU A 110 -5.35 0.24 32.88
C LEU A 110 -6.12 -0.53 33.95
N ALA A 111 -6.10 -1.87 33.96
CA ALA A 111 -6.71 -2.68 35.01
C ALA A 111 -6.04 -2.44 36.37
N HIS A 112 -4.72 -2.38 36.43
CA HIS A 112 -4.01 -2.10 37.68
C HIS A 112 -4.33 -0.70 38.21
N ILE A 113 -4.27 0.32 37.34
CA ILE A 113 -4.49 1.73 37.73
C ILE A 113 -5.96 1.99 38.11
N LEU A 114 -6.93 1.47 37.36
CA LEU A 114 -8.34 1.84 37.47
C LEU A 114 -9.22 0.86 38.25
N ILE A 115 -8.83 -0.42 38.36
CA ILE A 115 -9.57 -1.45 39.10
C ILE A 115 -8.86 -1.80 40.43
N GLY A 116 -7.57 -1.46 40.59
CA GLY A 116 -6.82 -1.71 41.83
C GLY A 116 -6.49 -3.20 42.03
N SER A 117 -6.09 -3.90 40.98
CA SER A 117 -5.74 -5.33 41.06
C SER A 117 -4.53 -5.56 41.98
N GLU A 118 -4.68 -6.41 43.00
CA GLU A 118 -3.64 -6.71 44.00
C GLU A 118 -2.34 -7.32 43.43
N GLU A 119 -2.37 -7.88 42.22
CA GLU A 119 -1.16 -8.39 41.56
C GLU A 119 -0.25 -7.22 41.11
N LYS A 120 0.76 -6.93 41.94
CA LYS A 120 1.87 -6.01 41.63
C LYS A 120 2.55 -6.43 40.32
N PHE A 121 2.79 -5.48 39.42
CA PHE A 121 3.55 -5.72 38.20
C PHE A 121 4.89 -6.40 38.49
N ARG A 122 5.09 -7.56 37.88
CA ARG A 122 6.34 -8.32 37.98
C ARG A 122 7.27 -7.86 36.87
N ILE A 123 8.58 -7.82 37.12
CA ILE A 123 9.54 -7.25 36.16
C ILE A 123 9.59 -8.01 34.81
N ASN A 124 9.18 -9.28 34.77
CA ASN A 124 9.01 -10.03 33.51
C ASN A 124 7.92 -9.45 32.60
N PHE A 125 6.90 -8.78 33.15
CA PHE A 125 5.84 -8.12 32.38
C PHE A 125 6.42 -7.04 31.46
N PHE A 126 7.25 -6.15 32.01
CA PHE A 126 7.93 -5.09 31.24
C PHE A 126 8.97 -5.64 30.27
N ILE A 127 9.72 -6.68 30.64
CA ILE A 127 10.71 -7.30 29.74
C ILE A 127 10.02 -7.99 28.56
N GLY A 128 8.93 -8.71 28.83
CA GLY A 128 8.11 -9.33 27.80
C GLY A 128 7.50 -8.31 26.84
N PHE A 129 6.98 -7.21 27.38
CA PHE A 129 6.51 -6.08 26.57
C PHE A 129 7.60 -5.47 25.68
N LEU A 130 8.81 -5.24 26.20
CA LEU A 130 9.91 -4.69 25.38
C LEU A 130 10.31 -5.63 24.23
N ILE A 131 10.32 -6.95 24.47
CA ILE A 131 10.53 -7.93 23.39
C ILE A 131 9.36 -7.90 22.39
N ALA A 132 8.12 -7.79 22.87
CA ALA A 132 6.96 -7.79 21.99
C ALA A 132 6.91 -6.53 21.11
N MET A 133 7.24 -5.36 21.67
CA MET A 133 7.41 -4.10 20.95
C MET A 133 8.57 -4.17 19.96
N ALA A 134 9.69 -4.82 20.30
CA ALA A 134 10.78 -5.05 19.35
C ALA A 134 10.34 -5.95 18.18
N GLY A 135 9.56 -7.01 18.44
CA GLY A 135 8.98 -7.86 17.37
C GLY A 135 8.03 -7.08 16.45
N ILE A 136 7.19 -6.21 17.01
CA ILE A 136 6.30 -5.31 16.24
C ILE A 136 7.11 -4.30 15.43
N MET A 137 8.16 -3.73 16.02
CA MET A 137 9.06 -2.79 15.34
C MET A 137 9.83 -3.49 14.20
N MET A 138 10.22 -4.76 14.35
CA MET A 138 10.79 -5.56 13.26
C MET A 138 9.79 -5.84 12.13
N ILE A 139 8.51 -6.06 12.43
CA ILE A 139 7.44 -6.20 11.42
C ILE A 139 7.23 -4.89 10.67
N SER A 140 7.15 -3.78 11.40
CA SER A 140 6.93 -2.43 10.85
C SER A 140 8.12 -1.94 10.00
N LEU A 141 9.36 -2.22 10.42
CA LEU A 141 10.56 -1.70 9.75
C LEU A 141 11.07 -2.53 8.55
N ASN A 142 10.69 -3.81 8.39
CA ASN A 142 11.16 -4.64 7.27
C ASN A 142 10.26 -4.62 6.02
N GLY A 143 9.49 -3.56 5.80
CA GLY A 143 8.83 -3.31 4.51
C GLY A 143 9.84 -2.86 3.46
N ALA A 144 10.71 -3.76 2.98
CA ALA A 144 11.68 -3.51 1.90
C ALA A 144 11.01 -3.44 0.50
N ARG A 145 9.93 -2.66 0.43
CA ARG A 145 9.20 -2.08 -0.71
C ARG A 145 8.12 -1.20 -0.06
N LEU A 146 8.19 0.11 -0.28
CA LEU A 146 7.41 1.11 0.47
C LEU A 146 5.90 1.11 0.11
N GLU A 147 5.13 0.31 0.84
CA GLU A 147 3.75 0.65 1.26
C GLU A 147 3.66 0.85 2.79
N LEU A 148 4.79 1.16 3.42
CA LEU A 148 4.83 1.57 4.83
C LEU A 148 4.38 3.03 4.95
N ASN A 149 3.14 3.26 5.38
CA ASN A 149 2.75 4.56 5.90
C ASN A 149 2.74 4.51 7.44
N PRO A 150 3.69 5.18 8.14
CA PRO A 150 3.76 5.21 9.60
C PRO A 150 2.48 5.69 10.29
N MET A 151 1.62 6.43 9.57
CA MET A 151 0.30 6.83 10.05
C MET A 151 -0.60 5.61 10.30
N GLY A 152 -0.58 4.60 9.42
CA GLY A 152 -1.38 3.38 9.59
C GLY A 152 -1.00 2.59 10.83
N ASP A 153 0.30 2.40 11.04
CA ASP A 153 0.81 1.68 12.21
C ASP A 153 0.55 2.47 13.52
N LEU A 154 0.67 3.79 13.50
CA LEU A 154 0.31 4.67 14.62
C LEU A 154 -1.20 4.60 14.95
N LEU A 155 -2.06 4.62 13.92
CA LEU A 155 -3.51 4.48 14.08
C LEU A 155 -3.90 3.11 14.65
N ALA A 156 -3.25 2.03 14.21
CA ALA A 156 -3.44 0.69 14.78
C ALA A 156 -3.00 0.61 16.26
N LEU A 157 -1.89 1.27 16.63
CA LEU A 157 -1.44 1.34 18.02
C LEU A 157 -2.39 2.16 18.91
N LEU A 158 -2.93 3.27 18.39
CA LEU A 158 -3.98 4.06 19.04
C LEU A 158 -5.27 3.25 19.19
N ALA A 159 -5.67 2.47 18.18
CA ALA A 159 -6.80 1.54 18.28
C ALA A 159 -6.56 0.52 19.41
N ALA A 160 -5.38 -0.11 19.48
CA ALA A 160 -5.02 -1.04 20.55
C ALA A 160 -5.13 -0.43 21.96
N PHE A 161 -4.79 0.85 22.12
CA PHE A 161 -4.98 1.60 23.38
C PHE A 161 -6.46 1.87 23.69
N VAL A 162 -7.25 2.30 22.69
CA VAL A 162 -8.70 2.52 22.84
C VAL A 162 -9.44 1.22 23.17
N TRP A 163 -9.02 0.08 22.60
CA TRP A 163 -9.54 -1.24 22.94
C TRP A 163 -9.31 -1.63 24.41
N ALA A 164 -8.18 -1.23 24.98
CA ALA A 164 -7.90 -1.46 26.39
C ALA A 164 -8.85 -0.67 27.30
N ILE A 165 -9.17 0.58 26.95
CA ILE A 165 -10.20 1.38 27.65
C ILE A 165 -11.55 0.64 27.60
N TYR A 166 -11.97 0.19 26.41
CA TYR A 166 -13.18 -0.61 26.25
C TYR A 166 -13.18 -1.88 27.11
N SER A 167 -12.05 -2.60 27.17
CA SER A 167 -11.91 -3.84 27.95
C SER A 167 -12.12 -3.61 29.46
N ILE A 168 -11.65 -2.48 30.00
CA ILE A 168 -11.91 -2.06 31.39
C ILE A 168 -13.39 -1.71 31.60
N LEU A 169 -13.97 -0.92 30.69
CA LEU A 169 -15.37 -0.51 30.78
C LEU A 169 -16.33 -1.71 30.65
N SER A 170 -16.07 -2.65 29.74
CA SER A 170 -16.81 -3.91 29.60
C SER A 170 -16.73 -4.76 30.87
N LYS A 171 -15.58 -4.81 31.55
CA LYS A 171 -15.48 -5.50 32.85
C LYS A 171 -16.30 -4.80 33.94
N LYS A 172 -16.34 -3.47 33.96
CA LYS A 172 -17.20 -2.68 34.87
C LYS A 172 -18.68 -2.94 34.59
N ILE A 173 -19.11 -2.88 33.33
CA ILE A 173 -20.48 -3.21 32.87
C ILE A 173 -20.88 -4.63 33.28
N SER A 174 -19.96 -5.60 33.14
CA SER A 174 -20.19 -6.99 33.55
C SER A 174 -20.47 -7.15 35.04
N GLY A 175 -20.03 -6.20 35.87
CA GLY A 175 -20.29 -6.12 37.30
C GLY A 175 -21.69 -5.58 37.67
N PHE A 176 -22.40 -4.90 36.76
CA PHE A 176 -23.75 -4.37 37.02
C PHE A 176 -24.84 -5.45 37.03
N GLY A 177 -24.50 -6.73 36.86
CA GLY A 177 -25.42 -7.86 36.94
C GLY A 177 -26.22 -8.15 35.67
N TYR A 178 -26.38 -7.18 34.76
CA TYR A 178 -27.22 -7.28 33.57
C TYR A 178 -26.91 -8.46 32.61
N PRO A 179 -27.90 -8.92 31.81
CA PRO A 179 -27.70 -9.90 30.75
C PRO A 179 -26.75 -9.38 29.66
N VAL A 180 -25.80 -10.22 29.23
CA VAL A 180 -24.70 -9.82 28.31
C VAL A 180 -25.21 -9.27 26.98
N VAL A 181 -26.27 -9.87 26.41
CA VAL A 181 -26.89 -9.44 25.16
C VAL A 181 -27.48 -8.02 25.30
N LEU A 182 -28.17 -7.72 26.40
CA LEU A 182 -28.74 -6.41 26.65
C LEU A 182 -27.66 -5.35 26.90
N SER A 183 -26.63 -5.69 27.67
CA SER A 183 -25.48 -4.81 27.88
C SER A 183 -24.78 -4.49 26.56
N THR A 184 -24.50 -5.50 25.73
CA THR A 184 -23.84 -5.32 24.42
C THR A 184 -24.70 -4.47 23.48
N ARG A 185 -26.02 -4.72 23.43
CA ARG A 185 -26.97 -3.91 22.66
C ARG A 185 -27.01 -2.45 23.13
N ARG A 186 -26.90 -2.18 24.44
CA ARG A 186 -26.83 -0.81 24.99
C ARG A 186 -25.51 -0.12 24.62
N THR A 187 -24.39 -0.84 24.66
CA THR A 187 -23.09 -0.34 24.18
C THR A 187 -23.12 -0.02 22.68
N PHE A 188 -23.71 -0.89 21.85
CA PHE A 188 -23.86 -0.65 20.40
C PHE A 188 -24.73 0.57 20.11
N PHE A 189 -25.84 0.77 20.83
CA PHE A 189 -26.69 1.96 20.69
C PHE A 189 -25.89 3.26 20.85
N TYR A 190 -25.08 3.38 21.90
CA TYR A 190 -24.21 4.54 22.08
C TYR A 190 -23.09 4.61 21.05
N GLY A 191 -22.50 3.47 20.66
CA GLY A 191 -21.51 3.41 19.58
C GLY A 191 -22.03 4.03 18.28
N ILE A 192 -23.22 3.62 17.84
CA ILE A 192 -23.91 4.15 16.65
C ILE A 192 -24.24 5.64 16.83
N LEU A 193 -24.69 6.06 18.02
CA LEU A 193 -24.94 7.49 18.30
C LEU A 193 -23.68 8.34 18.13
N PHE A 194 -22.52 7.85 18.57
CA PHE A 194 -21.22 8.52 18.38
C PHE A 194 -20.65 8.40 16.96
N MET A 195 -21.17 7.49 16.13
CA MET A 195 -20.84 7.46 14.69
C MET A 195 -21.53 8.59 13.92
N ILE A 196 -22.61 9.21 14.42
CA ILE A 196 -23.32 10.28 13.68
C ILE A 196 -22.41 11.51 13.43
N PRO A 197 -21.69 12.06 14.44
CA PRO A 197 -20.69 13.10 14.19
C PRO A 197 -19.56 12.66 13.25
N ALA A 198 -19.08 11.41 13.36
CA ALA A 198 -18.04 10.89 12.48
C ALA A 198 -18.54 10.76 11.02
N ALA A 199 -19.76 10.29 10.81
CA ALA A 199 -20.40 10.21 9.50
C ALA A 199 -20.53 11.58 8.81
N TRP A 200 -20.68 12.66 9.59
CA TRP A 200 -20.68 14.02 9.05
C TRP A 200 -19.27 14.54 8.74
N ILE A 201 -18.27 14.20 9.56
CA ILE A 201 -16.86 14.60 9.35
C ILE A 201 -16.22 13.86 8.16
N PHE A 202 -16.61 12.62 7.91
CA PHE A 202 -16.08 11.75 6.85
C PHE A 202 -17.02 11.62 5.64
N ASP A 203 -17.94 12.58 5.44
CA ASP A 203 -18.85 12.65 4.27
C ASP A 203 -19.52 11.32 3.89
N LEU A 204 -20.18 10.65 4.85
CA LEU A 204 -20.80 9.33 4.67
C LEU A 204 -21.74 9.29 3.45
N ARG A 205 -21.41 8.44 2.46
CA ARG A 205 -22.26 8.20 1.28
C ARG A 205 -23.01 6.89 1.45
N LEU A 206 -24.32 6.97 1.60
CA LEU A 206 -25.19 5.79 1.62
C LEU A 206 -25.51 5.32 0.20
N ASP A 207 -24.48 4.95 -0.56
CA ASP A 207 -24.69 4.24 -1.82
C ASP A 207 -24.94 2.75 -1.53
N LEU A 208 -26.03 2.23 -2.08
CA LEU A 208 -26.42 0.82 -1.97
C LEU A 208 -25.91 -0.02 -3.15
N SER A 209 -25.31 0.61 -4.18
CA SER A 209 -24.75 -0.08 -5.35
C SER A 209 -23.73 -1.16 -4.95
N GLY A 210 -22.87 -0.89 -3.98
CA GLY A 210 -21.85 -1.82 -3.48
C GLY A 210 -22.40 -3.11 -2.85
N PHE A 211 -23.70 -3.18 -2.53
CA PHE A 211 -24.36 -4.41 -2.07
C PHE A 211 -24.79 -5.33 -3.21
N ALA A 212 -24.76 -4.88 -4.47
CA ALA A 212 -25.10 -5.70 -5.63
C ALA A 212 -24.07 -6.80 -5.87
N GLU A 213 -22.81 -6.58 -5.49
CA GLU A 213 -21.72 -7.55 -5.57
C GLU A 213 -21.83 -8.58 -4.43
N PRO A 214 -22.07 -9.88 -4.71
CA PRO A 214 -22.26 -10.90 -3.67
C PRO A 214 -21.09 -11.02 -2.70
N LYS A 215 -19.85 -10.81 -3.16
CA LYS A 215 -18.64 -10.79 -2.31
C LYS A 215 -18.77 -9.75 -1.19
N ASN A 216 -19.30 -8.57 -1.49
CA ASN A 216 -19.43 -7.47 -0.53
C ASN A 216 -20.55 -7.70 0.45
N LEU A 217 -21.72 -8.15 -0.03
CA LEU A 217 -22.84 -8.53 0.83
C LEU A 217 -22.44 -9.61 1.85
N LEU A 218 -21.72 -10.66 1.41
CA LEU A 218 -21.26 -11.74 2.29
C LEU A 218 -20.26 -11.25 3.34
N ASN A 219 -19.30 -10.40 2.96
CA ASN A 219 -18.34 -9.82 3.90
C ASN A 219 -19.03 -8.88 4.91
N LEU A 220 -19.96 -8.04 4.48
CA LEU A 220 -20.74 -7.17 5.36
C LEU A 220 -21.61 -7.97 6.34
N LEU A 221 -22.30 -9.03 5.88
CA LEU A 221 -23.06 -9.93 6.76
C LEU A 221 -22.15 -10.65 7.76
N TYR A 222 -20.97 -11.10 7.33
CA TYR A 222 -19.97 -11.70 8.21
C TYR A 222 -19.49 -10.72 9.29
N LEU A 223 -19.15 -9.48 8.91
CA LEU A 223 -18.72 -8.45 9.85
C LEU A 223 -19.84 -8.06 10.82
N GLY A 224 -21.07 -7.87 10.34
CA GLY A 224 -22.20 -7.41 11.16
C GLY A 224 -22.77 -8.48 12.10
N LEU A 225 -23.04 -9.69 11.58
CA LEU A 225 -23.71 -10.75 12.34
C LEU A 225 -22.70 -11.61 13.11
N GLY A 226 -21.63 -12.06 12.44
CA GLY A 226 -20.58 -12.87 13.05
C GLY A 226 -19.67 -12.02 13.95
N ALA A 227 -18.90 -11.13 13.35
CA ALA A 227 -17.83 -10.42 14.05
C ALA A 227 -18.30 -9.27 14.96
N SER A 228 -19.50 -8.75 14.77
CA SER A 228 -20.10 -7.76 15.67
C SER A 228 -21.12 -8.39 16.62
N ALA A 229 -22.29 -8.85 16.15
CA ALA A 229 -23.34 -9.33 17.07
C ALA A 229 -22.92 -10.55 17.91
N LEU A 230 -22.50 -11.65 17.27
CA LEU A 230 -22.09 -12.87 17.97
C LEU A 230 -20.83 -12.63 18.83
N CYS A 231 -19.76 -12.13 18.20
CA CYS A 231 -18.46 -11.98 18.85
C CYS A 231 -18.46 -11.01 20.04
N PHE A 232 -19.16 -9.88 19.99
CA PHE A 232 -19.22 -9.00 21.17
C PHE A 232 -19.96 -9.65 22.34
N VAL A 233 -21.00 -10.46 22.08
CA VAL A 233 -21.69 -11.20 23.14
C VAL A 233 -20.79 -12.28 23.73
N THR A 234 -20.08 -13.06 22.90
CA THR A 234 -19.16 -14.10 23.40
C THR A 234 -17.95 -13.51 24.12
N TRP A 235 -17.39 -12.42 23.62
CA TRP A 235 -16.30 -11.68 24.26
C TRP A 235 -16.72 -11.11 25.62
N ASN A 236 -17.84 -10.38 25.68
CA ASN A 236 -18.32 -9.80 26.94
C ASN A 236 -18.74 -10.88 27.95
N PHE A 237 -19.23 -12.04 27.48
CA PHE A 237 -19.43 -13.21 28.33
C PHE A 237 -18.12 -13.77 28.88
N ALA A 238 -17.06 -13.87 28.06
CA ALA A 238 -15.72 -14.26 28.49
C ALA A 238 -15.15 -13.25 29.51
N VAL A 239 -15.23 -11.95 29.27
CA VAL A 239 -14.81 -10.88 30.22
C VAL A 239 -15.59 -10.96 31.54
N LYS A 240 -16.89 -11.27 31.50
CA LYS A 240 -17.72 -11.50 32.70
C LYS A 240 -17.20 -12.70 33.52
N LYS A 241 -16.84 -13.81 32.86
CA LYS A 241 -16.39 -15.07 33.50
C LYS A 241 -14.91 -15.09 33.93
N LEU A 242 -14.01 -14.57 33.10
CA LEU A 242 -12.55 -14.67 33.25
C LEU A 242 -11.92 -13.37 33.78
N GLY A 243 -12.54 -12.22 33.54
CA GLY A 243 -11.96 -10.89 33.77
C GLY A 243 -11.28 -10.31 32.53
N ALA A 244 -11.11 -8.99 32.48
CA ALA A 244 -10.54 -8.29 31.32
C ALA A 244 -9.17 -8.84 30.91
N VAL A 245 -8.18 -8.76 31.82
CA VAL A 245 -6.79 -9.15 31.55
C VAL A 245 -6.70 -10.60 31.04
N LYS A 246 -7.29 -11.57 31.75
CA LYS A 246 -7.29 -12.99 31.33
C LYS A 246 -8.00 -13.25 30.00
N THR A 247 -8.98 -12.42 29.64
CA THR A 247 -9.68 -12.56 28.34
C THR A 247 -8.84 -11.95 27.22
N SER A 248 -8.24 -10.77 27.45
CA SER A 248 -7.38 -10.10 26.47
C SER A 248 -6.17 -10.94 26.05
N ILE A 249 -5.66 -11.85 26.89
CA ILE A 249 -4.59 -12.81 26.48
C ILE A 249 -4.98 -13.62 25.22
N TYR A 250 -6.26 -13.86 24.94
CA TYR A 250 -6.65 -14.54 23.72
C TYR A 250 -6.36 -13.72 22.45
N ILE A 251 -6.31 -12.39 22.52
CA ILE A 251 -6.01 -11.50 21.38
C ILE A 251 -4.65 -11.84 20.75
N TYR A 252 -3.72 -12.40 21.51
CA TYR A 252 -2.42 -12.83 20.98
C TYR A 252 -2.46 -13.98 19.97
N MET A 253 -3.60 -14.64 19.79
CA MET A 253 -3.80 -15.57 18.67
C MET A 253 -4.21 -14.85 17.37
N VAL A 254 -4.70 -13.61 17.44
CA VAL A 254 -5.09 -12.79 16.27
C VAL A 254 -3.95 -12.70 15.25
N PRO A 255 -2.71 -12.30 15.59
CA PRO A 255 -1.66 -12.11 14.59
C PRO A 255 -1.41 -13.37 13.76
N VAL A 256 -1.43 -14.55 14.39
CA VAL A 256 -1.21 -15.85 13.73
C VAL A 256 -2.35 -16.15 12.74
N ILE A 257 -3.60 -15.93 13.16
CA ILE A 257 -4.77 -16.15 12.30
C ILE A 257 -4.78 -15.15 11.14
N THR A 258 -4.53 -13.87 11.42
CA THR A 258 -4.49 -12.80 10.41
C THR A 258 -3.39 -13.07 9.38
N VAL A 259 -2.18 -13.41 9.82
CA VAL A 259 -1.04 -13.76 8.96
C VAL A 259 -1.35 -14.95 8.07
N VAL A 260 -1.87 -16.05 8.63
CA VAL A 260 -2.17 -17.26 7.83
C VAL A 260 -3.29 -16.97 6.82
N THR A 261 -4.32 -16.24 7.22
CA THR A 261 -5.47 -15.96 6.33
C THR A 261 -5.20 -14.83 5.34
N SER A 262 -4.32 -13.87 5.61
CA SER A 262 -3.94 -12.85 4.63
C SER A 262 -3.04 -13.42 3.53
N VAL A 263 -2.13 -14.34 3.84
CA VAL A 263 -1.38 -15.10 2.82
C VAL A 263 -2.33 -15.92 1.94
N LEU A 264 -3.27 -16.65 2.54
CA LEU A 264 -4.15 -17.57 1.82
C LEU A 264 -5.25 -16.90 1.00
N ILE A 265 -5.78 -15.74 1.45
CA ILE A 265 -6.94 -15.09 0.84
C ILE A 265 -6.56 -13.83 0.06
N LEU A 266 -5.64 -13.01 0.58
CA LEU A 266 -5.20 -11.77 -0.08
C LEU A 266 -3.92 -11.95 -0.90
N GLY A 267 -3.22 -13.09 -0.78
CA GLY A 267 -1.92 -13.30 -1.41
C GLY A 267 -0.80 -12.44 -0.81
N GLU A 268 -0.95 -11.95 0.43
CA GLU A 268 0.08 -11.12 1.08
C GLU A 268 1.42 -11.87 1.16
N LYS A 269 2.48 -11.31 0.57
CA LYS A 269 3.83 -11.89 0.60
C LYS A 269 4.52 -11.56 1.91
N ILE A 270 4.46 -12.47 2.89
CA ILE A 270 5.10 -12.28 4.20
C ILE A 270 6.61 -12.45 4.11
N THR A 271 7.35 -11.44 4.57
CA THR A 271 8.82 -11.47 4.63
C THR A 271 9.31 -12.34 5.78
N TRP A 272 10.53 -12.87 5.68
CA TRP A 272 11.12 -13.69 6.75
C TRP A 272 11.32 -12.89 8.05
N MET A 273 11.59 -11.58 7.99
CA MET A 273 11.67 -10.74 9.20
C MET A 273 10.29 -10.43 9.78
N SER A 274 9.24 -10.33 8.96
CA SER A 274 7.86 -10.28 9.48
C SER A 274 7.53 -11.58 10.25
N GLY A 275 7.95 -12.74 9.74
CA GLY A 275 7.86 -14.02 10.44
C GLY A 275 8.66 -14.05 11.76
N LEU A 276 9.90 -13.57 11.77
CA LEU A 276 10.69 -13.45 13.00
C LEU A 276 10.07 -12.47 13.99
N GLY A 277 9.59 -11.32 13.53
CA GLY A 277 8.93 -10.34 14.39
C GLY A 277 7.67 -10.93 15.03
N VAL A 278 6.89 -11.75 14.32
CA VAL A 278 5.74 -12.48 14.90
C VAL A 278 6.21 -13.44 16.01
N ILE A 279 7.32 -14.17 15.78
CA ILE A 279 7.92 -15.03 16.82
C ILE A 279 8.35 -14.20 18.04
N PHE A 280 9.00 -13.05 17.84
CA PHE A 280 9.39 -12.14 18.92
C PHE A 280 8.18 -11.57 19.67
N THR A 281 7.11 -11.16 18.96
CA THR A 281 5.86 -10.68 19.58
C THR A 281 5.22 -11.76 20.46
N LEU A 282 5.13 -13.00 19.97
CA LEU A 282 4.60 -14.14 20.72
C LEU A 282 5.50 -14.55 21.90
N MET A 283 6.83 -14.51 21.74
CA MET A 283 7.79 -14.80 22.81
C MET A 283 7.77 -13.74 23.91
N GLY A 284 7.71 -12.46 23.53
CA GLY A 284 7.65 -11.34 24.46
C GLY A 284 6.39 -11.40 25.32
N LEU A 285 5.23 -11.62 24.69
CA LEU A 285 4.01 -12.02 25.38
C LEU A 285 4.23 -13.17 26.36
N PHE A 286 4.76 -14.29 25.89
CA PHE A 286 4.77 -15.50 26.72
C PHE A 286 5.58 -15.24 28.01
N LEU A 287 6.66 -14.48 27.89
CA LEU A 287 7.46 -13.99 29.00
C LEU A 287 6.72 -13.01 29.94
N SER A 288 5.81 -12.16 29.43
CA SER A 288 5.04 -11.23 30.27
C SER A 288 4.08 -11.95 31.22
N GLU A 289 3.52 -13.08 30.79
CA GLU A 289 2.56 -13.89 31.57
C GLU A 289 3.20 -14.97 32.45
N MET A 290 4.44 -15.39 32.16
CA MET A 290 5.12 -16.42 32.97
C MET A 290 5.37 -15.96 34.43
N LYS A 291 4.95 -16.77 35.41
CA LYS A 291 5.27 -16.56 36.84
C LYS A 291 6.72 -16.93 37.19
N ILE A 292 7.70 -16.20 36.65
CA ILE A 292 9.14 -16.47 36.84
C ILE A 292 9.61 -15.99 38.23
N PRO A 293 10.38 -16.79 39.00
CA PRO A 293 11.00 -16.34 40.25
C PRO A 293 12.16 -15.36 40.02
N LYS A 294 12.24 -14.31 40.84
CA LYS A 294 13.18 -13.17 40.72
C LYS A 294 14.65 -13.56 40.45
N ARG A 295 15.10 -14.71 40.97
CA ARG A 295 16.49 -15.21 40.85
C ARG A 295 16.84 -15.72 39.44
N LYS A 296 15.88 -16.26 38.68
CA LYS A 296 16.06 -16.61 37.24
C LYS A 296 15.89 -15.38 36.35
N LEU A 297 14.99 -14.47 36.73
CA LEU A 297 14.76 -13.21 36.02
C LEU A 297 16.03 -12.37 35.84
N LYS A 298 16.89 -12.23 36.86
CA LYS A 298 18.14 -11.45 36.72
C LYS A 298 19.04 -11.97 35.58
N LYS A 299 19.13 -13.30 35.36
CA LYS A 299 19.89 -13.88 34.24
C LYS A 299 19.20 -13.63 32.88
N ILE A 300 17.88 -13.76 32.83
CA ILE A 300 17.08 -13.55 31.62
C ILE A 300 17.08 -12.07 31.20
N SER A 301 16.90 -11.13 32.13
CA SER A 301 17.02 -9.69 31.88
C SER A 301 18.38 -9.31 31.33
N ILE A 302 19.47 -9.83 31.92
CA ILE A 302 20.84 -9.54 31.47
C ILE A 302 21.07 -10.07 30.05
N PHE A 303 20.54 -11.26 29.71
CA PHE A 303 20.64 -11.84 28.38
C PHE A 303 19.83 -11.04 27.34
N ILE A 304 18.60 -10.61 27.67
CA ILE A 304 17.73 -9.84 26.77
C ILE A 304 18.22 -8.40 26.59
N VAL A 305 18.75 -7.77 27.65
CA VAL A 305 19.35 -6.42 27.57
C VAL A 305 20.68 -6.45 26.81
N MET A 306 21.38 -7.59 26.74
CA MET A 306 22.49 -7.79 25.80
C MET A 306 22.02 -8.11 24.37
N LEU A 307 20.83 -8.68 24.17
CA LEU A 307 20.26 -8.92 22.84
C LEU A 307 19.60 -7.70 22.21
N LEU A 308 19.06 -6.76 23.01
CA LEU A 308 18.51 -5.50 22.51
C LEU A 308 19.49 -4.71 21.62
N PRO A 309 20.76 -4.49 22.01
CA PRO A 309 21.75 -3.91 21.11
C PRO A 309 22.07 -4.81 19.90
N PHE A 310 21.90 -6.14 19.93
CA PHE A 310 21.99 -6.97 18.72
C PHE A 310 20.78 -6.82 17.78
N ILE A 311 19.58 -6.53 18.30
CA ILE A 311 18.39 -6.23 17.47
C ILE A 311 18.59 -4.87 16.76
N PHE A 312 19.20 -3.89 17.42
CA PHE A 312 19.56 -2.60 16.82
C PHE A 312 20.87 -2.60 16.01
N SER A 313 21.84 -3.47 16.34
CA SER A 313 23.09 -3.65 15.58
C SER A 313 22.97 -4.67 14.45
N GLY A 314 21.84 -5.38 14.32
CA GLY A 314 21.48 -6.11 13.10
C GLY A 314 21.39 -5.22 11.85
N CYS A 315 21.37 -3.89 12.04
CA CYS A 315 21.56 -2.89 10.99
C CYS A 315 23.01 -2.70 10.52
N SER A 316 23.99 -3.51 10.99
CA SER A 316 25.36 -3.50 10.46
C SER A 316 26.11 -4.81 10.75
N GLY A 317 26.41 -5.60 9.71
CA GLY A 317 27.25 -6.79 9.89
C GLY A 317 27.17 -7.85 8.78
N LYS A 318 28.10 -7.72 7.83
CA LYS A 318 28.72 -8.76 6.99
C LYS A 318 28.70 -10.21 7.55
N ASP A 319 28.69 -11.18 6.62
CA ASP A 319 29.28 -12.54 6.72
C ASP A 319 28.72 -13.44 7.85
N LYS A 320 28.27 -14.70 7.71
CA LYS A 320 28.54 -15.83 6.81
C LYS A 320 27.61 -17.00 7.26
N GLU A 321 27.29 -18.10 6.54
CA GLU A 321 27.64 -18.59 5.19
C GLU A 321 26.69 -19.74 4.74
N SER A 322 26.50 -19.90 3.43
CA SER A 322 26.37 -21.19 2.69
C SER A 322 25.19 -22.15 2.96
N SER A 323 24.33 -22.31 1.93
CA SER A 323 24.27 -23.57 1.14
C SER A 323 23.02 -23.68 0.24
N LYS A 324 22.00 -22.83 0.42
CA LYS A 324 20.78 -22.82 -0.41
C LYS A 324 20.48 -21.50 -1.12
N GLU A 325 21.36 -20.52 -0.97
CA GLU A 325 21.22 -19.18 -1.56
C GLU A 325 21.61 -19.09 -3.05
N GLN A 326 22.32 -20.09 -3.59
CA GLN A 326 22.96 -20.01 -4.91
C GLN A 326 22.01 -19.82 -6.10
N THR A 327 20.71 -20.11 -5.96
CA THR A 327 19.71 -19.90 -7.03
C THR A 327 18.90 -18.62 -6.85
N ALA A 328 18.89 -18.02 -5.66
CA ALA A 328 18.06 -16.84 -5.33
C ALA A 328 18.85 -15.54 -5.13
N GLN A 329 20.14 -15.60 -4.79
CA GLN A 329 21.00 -14.42 -4.56
C GLN A 329 21.50 -13.71 -5.84
N LYS A 330 21.11 -14.15 -7.05
CA LYS A 330 21.62 -13.52 -8.29
C LYS A 330 20.94 -12.19 -8.65
N ILE A 331 20.01 -11.71 -7.82
CA ILE A 331 19.25 -10.47 -8.01
C ILE A 331 19.27 -9.67 -6.70
N GLN A 332 19.62 -8.37 -6.79
CA GLN A 332 19.77 -7.40 -5.70
C GLN A 332 20.78 -7.73 -4.56
N GLN A 333 22.06 -7.60 -4.88
CA GLN A 333 22.93 -6.72 -4.07
C GLN A 333 23.35 -5.53 -4.93
N GLU A 334 22.40 -4.65 -5.23
CA GLU A 334 22.75 -3.34 -5.79
C GLU A 334 23.36 -2.49 -4.68
N LYS A 335 24.63 -2.11 -4.89
CA LYS A 335 25.15 -0.87 -4.31
C LYS A 335 24.19 0.27 -4.68
N GLU A 336 24.06 1.28 -3.82
CA GLU A 336 23.48 2.54 -4.26
C GLU A 336 24.24 3.03 -5.49
N ALA A 337 23.50 3.34 -6.56
CA ALA A 337 24.08 3.74 -7.83
C ALA A 337 24.85 5.05 -7.64
N LYS A 338 26.11 5.08 -8.07
CA LYS A 338 26.94 6.28 -7.96
C LYS A 338 26.32 7.38 -8.85
N ILE A 339 26.15 8.58 -8.31
CA ILE A 339 25.73 9.74 -9.11
C ILE A 339 26.97 10.57 -9.44
N GLU A 340 27.21 10.82 -10.72
CA GLU A 340 28.16 11.79 -11.24
C GLU A 340 27.38 12.95 -11.86
N GLU A 341 27.59 14.15 -11.33
CA GLU A 341 27.16 15.36 -12.04
C GLU A 341 28.13 15.60 -13.21
N LYS A 342 27.57 15.84 -14.39
CA LYS A 342 28.30 16.07 -15.63
C LYS A 342 27.94 17.45 -16.16
N ASP A 343 28.95 18.22 -16.55
CA ASP A 343 28.72 19.40 -17.38
C ASP A 343 28.60 18.96 -18.84
N TRP A 344 27.40 19.15 -19.39
CA TRP A 344 27.09 18.92 -20.80
C TRP A 344 26.57 20.20 -21.46
N SER A 345 26.91 21.37 -20.92
CA SER A 345 26.47 22.68 -21.43
C SER A 345 26.70 22.86 -22.93
N ASP A 346 27.81 22.37 -23.50
CA ASP A 346 28.09 22.39 -24.95
C ASP A 346 27.00 21.69 -25.81
N TYR A 347 26.32 20.67 -25.26
CA TYR A 347 25.24 19.95 -25.97
C TYR A 347 23.90 20.67 -25.91
N PHE A 348 23.67 21.45 -24.85
CA PHE A 348 22.42 22.17 -24.61
C PHE A 348 22.48 23.64 -25.08
N GLY A 349 23.67 24.25 -25.09
CA GLY A 349 23.86 25.66 -25.41
C GLY A 349 23.10 26.56 -24.42
N THR A 350 22.14 27.33 -24.93
CA THR A 350 21.24 28.16 -24.11
C THR A 350 19.98 27.44 -23.61
N LEU A 351 19.77 26.17 -23.99
CA LEU A 351 18.55 25.44 -23.67
C LEU A 351 18.46 25.05 -22.19
N ASN A 352 17.33 25.39 -21.58
CA ASN A 352 16.93 24.94 -20.26
C ASN A 352 16.60 23.44 -20.30
N GLY A 353 17.52 22.59 -19.85
CA GLY A 353 17.33 21.13 -19.95
C GLY A 353 18.18 20.30 -19.00
N THR A 354 17.97 18.99 -19.05
CA THR A 354 18.73 17.98 -18.30
C THR A 354 18.91 16.73 -19.17
N ALA A 355 19.98 15.99 -18.91
CA ALA A 355 20.14 14.63 -19.38
C ALA A 355 20.47 13.72 -18.21
N VAL A 356 19.91 12.52 -18.23
CA VAL A 356 20.21 11.41 -17.32
C VAL A 356 20.64 10.23 -18.18
N LEU A 357 21.85 9.73 -17.96
CA LEU A 357 22.35 8.48 -18.54
C LEU A 357 22.63 7.51 -17.38
N TYR A 358 22.15 6.27 -17.47
CA TYR A 358 22.44 5.21 -16.52
C TYR A 358 23.15 4.05 -17.20
N LYS A 359 24.32 3.66 -16.68
CA LYS A 359 25.09 2.51 -17.15
C LYS A 359 25.02 1.40 -16.09
N PRO A 360 24.22 0.33 -16.28
CA PRO A 360 23.96 -0.68 -15.26
C PRO A 360 25.23 -1.46 -14.87
N ASP A 361 26.10 -1.78 -15.83
CA ASP A 361 27.34 -2.55 -15.61
C ASP A 361 28.32 -1.83 -14.67
N LYS A 362 28.26 -0.50 -14.68
CA LYS A 362 29.09 0.40 -13.85
C LYS A 362 28.29 0.93 -12.63
N ASN A 363 26.99 0.60 -12.57
CA ASN A 363 26.00 1.08 -11.61
C ASN A 363 26.13 2.58 -11.32
N ILE A 364 26.06 3.38 -12.40
CA ILE A 364 26.39 4.80 -12.38
C ILE A 364 25.39 5.64 -13.17
N TYR A 365 24.85 6.67 -12.53
CA TYR A 365 24.09 7.74 -13.15
C TYR A 365 25.01 8.90 -13.50
N GLN A 366 24.92 9.39 -14.72
CA GLN A 366 25.58 10.60 -15.19
C GLN A 366 24.48 11.62 -15.50
N ILE A 367 24.49 12.76 -14.77
CA ILE A 367 23.36 13.70 -14.74
C ILE A 367 23.85 15.13 -14.98
N TYR A 368 23.23 15.83 -15.92
CA TYR A 368 23.35 17.28 -16.10
C TYR A 368 22.12 17.97 -15.51
N HIS A 369 22.29 19.01 -14.68
CA HIS A 369 21.22 19.68 -13.92
C HIS A 369 20.32 18.75 -13.08
N PRO A 370 20.81 18.22 -11.94
CA PRO A 370 20.08 17.26 -11.10
C PRO A 370 18.71 17.72 -10.59
N GLN A 371 18.49 19.02 -10.39
CA GLN A 371 17.20 19.56 -9.92
C GLN A 371 16.11 19.35 -10.98
N LEU A 372 16.43 19.61 -12.26
CA LEU A 372 15.53 19.32 -13.38
C LEU A 372 15.37 17.80 -13.55
N ALA A 373 16.45 17.02 -13.39
CA ALA A 373 16.42 15.55 -13.50
C ALA A 373 15.44 14.87 -12.52
N ASN A 374 15.17 15.48 -11.36
CA ASN A 374 14.24 14.98 -10.35
C ASN A 374 12.88 15.71 -10.36
N THR A 375 12.66 16.68 -11.26
CA THR A 375 11.38 17.41 -11.35
C THR A 375 10.36 16.59 -12.16
N ARG A 376 9.25 16.21 -11.53
CA ARG A 376 8.16 15.47 -12.20
C ARG A 376 7.31 16.37 -13.10
N ARG A 377 7.07 15.91 -14.33
CA ARG A 377 6.32 16.58 -15.41
C ARG A 377 5.42 15.57 -16.11
N SER A 378 4.51 16.01 -16.99
CA SER A 378 3.68 15.06 -17.72
C SER A 378 4.49 14.27 -18.77
N PRO A 379 4.39 12.93 -18.83
CA PRO A 379 5.19 12.12 -19.75
C PRO A 379 4.82 12.35 -21.23
N CYS A 380 3.63 12.87 -21.51
CA CYS A 380 3.11 13.10 -22.84
C CYS A 380 3.24 11.83 -23.71
N SER A 381 3.68 11.95 -24.97
CA SER A 381 3.84 10.78 -25.86
C SER A 381 4.94 9.77 -25.47
N THR A 382 5.77 10.00 -24.44
CA THR A 382 6.68 8.94 -23.94
C THR A 382 5.92 7.80 -23.26
N PHE A 383 4.75 8.10 -22.68
CA PHE A 383 3.88 7.11 -22.03
C PHE A 383 3.46 5.96 -22.95
N LYS A 384 3.50 6.18 -24.27
CA LYS A 384 3.20 5.15 -25.28
C LYS A 384 4.07 3.91 -25.15
N ILE A 385 5.29 4.00 -24.59
CA ILE A 385 6.12 2.82 -24.27
C ILE A 385 5.39 1.91 -23.28
N ILE A 386 4.78 2.49 -22.24
CA ILE A 386 4.15 1.77 -21.13
C ILE A 386 2.80 1.19 -21.55
N SER A 387 1.97 1.97 -22.25
CA SER A 387 0.70 1.46 -22.76
C SER A 387 0.88 0.43 -23.86
N SER A 388 1.96 0.51 -24.67
CA SER A 388 2.34 -0.56 -25.60
C SER A 388 2.71 -1.84 -24.85
N LEU A 389 3.59 -1.75 -23.85
CA LEU A 389 4.02 -2.91 -23.05
C LEU A 389 2.82 -3.63 -22.42
N ALA A 390 1.92 -2.87 -21.79
CA ALA A 390 0.70 -3.40 -21.19
C ALA A 390 -0.24 -4.05 -22.23
N ALA A 391 -0.38 -3.43 -23.41
CA ALA A 391 -1.24 -3.98 -24.46
C ALA A 391 -0.70 -5.27 -25.09
N LEU A 392 0.62 -5.38 -25.25
CA LEU A 392 1.29 -6.56 -25.80
C LEU A 392 1.20 -7.74 -24.83
N GLU A 393 1.49 -7.53 -23.54
CA GLU A 393 1.42 -8.58 -22.51
C GLU A 393 0.01 -9.14 -22.30
N GLU A 394 -1.01 -8.30 -22.42
CA GLU A 394 -2.42 -8.70 -22.28
C GLU A 394 -3.04 -9.20 -23.60
N GLY A 395 -2.28 -9.22 -24.71
CA GLY A 395 -2.76 -9.63 -26.05
C GLY A 395 -3.81 -8.69 -26.65
N ILE A 396 -3.90 -7.44 -26.18
CA ILE A 396 -4.79 -6.39 -26.69
C ILE A 396 -4.24 -5.79 -27.99
N VAL A 397 -2.91 -5.78 -28.13
CA VAL A 397 -2.22 -5.40 -29.36
C VAL A 397 -1.43 -6.59 -29.89
N ASP A 398 -1.70 -6.94 -31.15
CA ASP A 398 -0.86 -7.78 -32.00
C ASP A 398 -0.01 -6.84 -32.89
N PRO A 399 1.33 -6.92 -32.85
CA PRO A 399 2.21 -6.03 -33.62
C PRO A 399 1.93 -6.00 -35.12
N ASP A 400 1.56 -7.16 -35.70
CA ASP A 400 1.40 -7.34 -37.14
C ASP A 400 -0.06 -7.16 -37.61
N HIS A 401 -1.03 -7.24 -36.68
CA HIS A 401 -2.46 -7.32 -37.01
C HIS A 401 -3.37 -6.31 -36.31
N SER A 402 -2.90 -5.55 -35.31
CA SER A 402 -3.68 -4.46 -34.72
C SER A 402 -3.70 -3.21 -35.60
N ILE A 403 -4.73 -3.14 -36.46
CA ILE A 403 -5.15 -1.92 -37.16
C ILE A 403 -6.37 -1.35 -36.45
N ARG A 404 -6.32 -0.06 -36.07
CA ARG A 404 -7.48 0.69 -35.58
C ARG A 404 -8.04 1.58 -36.68
N LYS A 405 -9.37 1.59 -36.79
CA LYS A 405 -10.09 2.34 -37.82
C LYS A 405 -10.23 3.80 -37.43
N TRP A 406 -9.94 4.68 -38.37
CA TRP A 406 -10.08 6.11 -38.17
C TRP A 406 -11.57 6.53 -38.19
N SER A 407 -11.93 7.43 -37.29
CA SER A 407 -13.31 7.91 -37.10
C SER A 407 -13.84 8.80 -38.24
N GLY A 408 -12.98 9.24 -39.16
CA GLY A 408 -13.27 10.28 -40.15
C GLY A 408 -12.99 11.70 -39.64
N GLU A 409 -12.61 11.87 -38.37
CA GLU A 409 -12.30 13.17 -37.76
C GLU A 409 -10.96 13.73 -38.24
N GLN A 410 -10.93 14.99 -38.70
CA GLN A 410 -9.70 15.62 -39.19
C GLN A 410 -8.84 16.15 -38.02
N PHE A 411 -7.73 15.47 -37.75
CA PHE A 411 -6.71 15.92 -36.81
C PHE A 411 -5.66 16.82 -37.49
N TRP A 412 -4.97 17.63 -36.70
CA TRP A 412 -3.95 18.58 -37.16
C TRP A 412 -2.69 17.90 -37.75
N ASN A 413 -2.42 16.65 -37.35
CA ASN A 413 -1.39 15.83 -37.96
C ASN A 413 -2.03 14.97 -39.05
N SER A 414 -1.65 15.20 -40.31
CA SER A 414 -2.15 14.45 -41.47
C SER A 414 -1.93 12.94 -41.36
N ASP A 415 -0.86 12.51 -40.68
CA ASP A 415 -0.52 11.10 -40.53
C ASP A 415 -1.55 10.35 -39.68
N TRP A 416 -2.37 11.06 -38.90
CA TRP A 416 -3.40 10.50 -38.02
C TRP A 416 -4.77 10.38 -38.69
N ASN A 417 -4.93 10.85 -39.93
CA ASN A 417 -6.21 10.93 -40.65
C ASN A 417 -6.38 9.73 -41.62
N ARG A 418 -6.06 8.53 -41.13
CA ARG A 418 -6.14 7.24 -41.83
C ARG A 418 -6.24 6.10 -40.84
N ASP A 419 -6.66 4.92 -41.29
CA ASP A 419 -6.50 3.69 -40.52
C ASP A 419 -5.00 3.45 -40.23
N LEU A 420 -4.67 3.10 -38.99
CA LEU A 420 -3.29 2.97 -38.53
C LEU A 420 -3.02 1.59 -37.96
N SER A 421 -1.88 1.02 -38.35
CA SER A 421 -1.26 -0.10 -37.63
C SER A 421 -0.69 0.38 -36.29
N PHE A 422 -0.43 -0.56 -35.37
CA PHE A 422 0.31 -0.30 -34.15
C PHE A 422 1.66 0.40 -34.39
N GLN A 423 2.43 -0.07 -35.39
CA GLN A 423 3.72 0.51 -35.74
C GLN A 423 3.58 1.96 -36.26
N ASP A 424 2.67 2.21 -37.21
CA ASP A 424 2.39 3.56 -37.73
C ASP A 424 1.97 4.51 -36.59
N ALA A 425 1.08 4.05 -35.70
CA ALA A 425 0.58 4.84 -34.59
C ALA A 425 1.67 5.18 -33.57
N PHE A 426 2.58 4.25 -33.27
CA PHE A 426 3.69 4.47 -32.36
C PHE A 426 4.68 5.49 -32.94
N GLN A 427 5.07 5.34 -34.21
CA GLN A 427 6.02 6.22 -34.90
C GLN A 427 5.45 7.63 -35.11
N SER A 428 4.24 7.75 -35.68
CA SER A 428 3.53 9.03 -35.87
C SER A 428 3.07 9.68 -34.55
N SER A 429 3.28 9.01 -33.41
CA SER A 429 2.87 9.46 -32.07
C SER A 429 1.36 9.69 -31.91
N CYS A 430 0.53 8.99 -32.71
CA CYS A 430 -0.92 9.10 -32.71
C CYS A 430 -1.53 9.04 -31.31
N VAL A 431 -2.25 10.07 -30.89
CA VAL A 431 -2.84 10.10 -29.53
C VAL A 431 -4.15 9.33 -29.48
N TRP A 432 -5.03 9.45 -30.47
CA TRP A 432 -6.33 8.76 -30.47
C TRP A 432 -6.18 7.22 -30.49
N TYR A 433 -5.25 6.68 -31.28
CA TYR A 433 -4.96 5.24 -31.28
C TYR A 433 -4.60 4.74 -29.87
N PHE A 434 -3.70 5.47 -29.20
CA PHE A 434 -3.26 5.12 -27.85
C PHE A 434 -4.26 5.47 -26.75
N ARG A 435 -5.23 6.36 -27.03
CA ARG A 435 -6.41 6.59 -26.18
C ARG A 435 -7.24 5.32 -26.11
N GLU A 436 -7.59 4.76 -27.26
CA GLU A 436 -8.36 3.51 -27.32
C GLU A 436 -7.59 2.33 -26.72
N VAL A 437 -6.29 2.17 -27.02
CA VAL A 437 -5.47 1.12 -26.39
C VAL A 437 -5.51 1.21 -24.85
N VAL A 438 -5.41 2.42 -24.29
CA VAL A 438 -5.46 2.64 -22.84
C VAL A 438 -6.85 2.37 -22.26
N ASP A 439 -7.92 2.74 -22.97
CA ASP A 439 -9.30 2.42 -22.57
C ASP A 439 -9.60 0.91 -22.65
N ASP A 440 -9.06 0.19 -23.66
CA ASP A 440 -9.18 -1.27 -23.81
C ASP A 440 -8.39 -2.06 -22.74
N ILE A 441 -7.22 -1.55 -22.30
CA ILE A 441 -6.50 -2.09 -21.13
C ILE A 441 -7.31 -1.87 -19.84
N GLY A 442 -7.98 -0.71 -19.75
CA GLY A 442 -8.79 -0.33 -18.59
C GLY A 442 -7.99 0.16 -17.39
N LYS A 443 -8.68 0.87 -16.50
CA LYS A 443 -8.07 1.66 -15.41
C LYS A 443 -7.31 0.81 -14.39
N GLU A 444 -7.86 -0.32 -13.96
CA GLU A 444 -7.27 -1.18 -12.93
C GLU A 444 -5.97 -1.84 -13.40
N ARG A 445 -5.95 -2.37 -14.63
CA ARG A 445 -4.76 -3.01 -15.20
C ARG A 445 -3.67 -1.98 -15.48
N MET A 446 -4.05 -0.81 -16.00
CA MET A 446 -3.12 0.30 -16.17
C MET A 446 -2.50 0.74 -14.84
N GLN A 447 -3.30 0.89 -13.77
CA GLN A 447 -2.79 1.18 -12.43
C GLN A 447 -1.76 0.14 -11.98
N LYS A 448 -2.11 -1.15 -12.08
CA LYS A 448 -1.24 -2.28 -11.72
C LYS A 448 0.11 -2.21 -12.46
N VAL A 449 0.12 -1.97 -13.77
CA VAL A 449 1.37 -1.84 -14.55
C VAL A 449 2.21 -0.67 -14.05
N LEU A 450 1.59 0.48 -13.74
CA LEU A 450 2.31 1.65 -13.19
C LEU A 450 2.86 1.41 -11.78
N ASP A 451 2.17 0.62 -10.97
CA ASP A 451 2.65 0.20 -9.64
C ASP A 451 3.83 -0.78 -9.76
N GLU A 452 3.72 -1.80 -10.62
CA GLU A 452 4.76 -2.82 -10.85
C GLU A 452 6.09 -2.22 -11.34
N ILE A 453 6.05 -1.27 -12.28
CA ILE A 453 7.26 -0.58 -12.76
C ILE A 453 7.63 0.66 -11.93
N SER A 454 6.84 1.00 -10.90
CA SER A 454 7.01 2.20 -10.05
C SER A 454 7.10 3.51 -10.88
N TYR A 455 6.07 3.77 -11.70
CA TYR A 455 6.04 4.86 -12.67
C TYR A 455 5.74 6.24 -12.05
N GLY A 456 6.78 6.97 -11.64
CA GLY A 456 6.64 8.37 -11.21
C GLY A 456 5.66 8.55 -10.04
N ASN A 457 4.65 9.41 -10.20
CA ASN A 457 3.59 9.60 -9.21
C ASN A 457 2.45 8.58 -9.29
N ARG A 458 2.37 7.75 -10.34
CA ARG A 458 1.35 6.70 -10.56
C ARG A 458 -0.12 7.20 -10.52
N ASP A 459 -0.34 8.50 -10.72
CA ASP A 459 -1.65 9.14 -10.59
C ASP A 459 -2.43 9.14 -11.90
N ILE A 460 -3.39 8.22 -12.03
CA ILE A 460 -4.33 8.14 -13.16
C ILE A 460 -5.74 8.64 -12.79
N SER A 461 -5.86 9.47 -11.74
CA SER A 461 -7.16 9.97 -11.24
C SER A 461 -7.98 10.65 -12.33
N ASP A 462 -7.35 11.53 -13.11
CA ASP A 462 -7.94 12.21 -14.27
C ASP A 462 -7.86 11.35 -15.55
N TRP A 463 -8.51 10.19 -15.52
CA TRP A 463 -8.45 9.19 -16.60
C TRP A 463 -8.72 9.75 -18.00
N LYS A 464 -9.62 10.73 -18.11
CA LYS A 464 -10.05 11.37 -19.36
C LYS A 464 -9.17 12.56 -19.79
N GLY A 465 -8.30 13.06 -18.92
CA GLY A 465 -7.50 14.26 -19.19
C GLY A 465 -8.33 15.55 -19.17
N GLU A 466 -9.32 15.65 -18.28
CA GLU A 466 -10.17 16.84 -18.10
C GLU A 466 -9.39 18.04 -17.52
N GLN A 467 -8.27 17.80 -16.84
CA GLN A 467 -7.32 18.85 -16.41
C GLN A 467 -6.61 19.51 -17.60
N ASN A 468 -6.42 18.79 -18.72
CA ASN A 468 -5.86 19.40 -19.93
C ASN A 468 -6.83 20.44 -20.49
N LYS A 469 -6.35 21.70 -20.55
CA LYS A 469 -7.04 22.86 -21.14
C LYS A 469 -6.42 23.34 -22.45
N ASN A 470 -5.28 22.77 -22.86
CA ASN A 470 -4.57 23.11 -24.10
C ASN A 470 -5.20 22.44 -25.33
N ASN A 471 -5.97 21.37 -25.14
CA ASN A 471 -6.63 20.64 -26.22
C ASN A 471 -8.13 20.47 -25.96
N ASN A 472 -8.95 20.99 -26.88
CA ASN A 472 -10.41 20.87 -26.84
C ASN A 472 -10.91 19.51 -27.34
N ASN A 473 -10.08 18.76 -28.07
CA ASN A 473 -10.44 17.46 -28.60
C ASN A 473 -10.16 16.35 -27.57
N ARG A 474 -11.22 15.72 -27.06
CA ARG A 474 -11.13 14.68 -26.02
C ARG A 474 -10.59 13.33 -26.50
N ALA A 475 -10.57 13.05 -27.82
CA ALA A 475 -9.83 11.91 -28.36
C ALA A 475 -8.31 12.08 -28.22
N LEU A 476 -7.84 13.31 -27.97
CA LEU A 476 -6.44 13.68 -27.84
C LEU A 476 -6.02 14.00 -26.38
N THR A 477 -6.87 13.70 -25.39
CA THR A 477 -6.58 13.91 -23.96
C THR A 477 -6.61 12.61 -23.14
N GLY A 478 -5.86 12.59 -22.04
CA GLY A 478 -5.83 11.48 -21.08
C GLY A 478 -4.92 11.81 -19.90
N PHE A 479 -4.94 10.97 -18.86
CA PHE A 479 -4.17 11.19 -17.63
C PHE A 479 -2.66 11.43 -17.85
N TRP A 480 -2.11 10.96 -18.98
CA TRP A 480 -0.70 11.08 -19.37
C TRP A 480 -0.37 12.27 -20.29
N ILE A 481 -1.37 13.08 -20.70
CA ILE A 481 -1.20 14.25 -21.58
C ILE A 481 -1.57 15.53 -20.80
N GLU A 482 -0.59 16.15 -20.16
CA GLU A 482 -0.72 17.42 -19.40
C GLU A 482 -1.82 17.36 -18.32
N SER A 483 -1.82 16.26 -17.58
CA SER A 483 -2.86 15.88 -16.62
C SER A 483 -2.22 15.27 -15.35
N SER A 484 -2.91 14.36 -14.65
CA SER A 484 -2.57 13.87 -13.32
C SER A 484 -1.25 13.09 -13.26
N LEU A 485 -0.92 12.31 -14.29
CA LEU A 485 0.27 11.46 -14.30
C LEU A 485 1.53 12.27 -14.59
N LYS A 486 2.52 12.14 -13.70
CA LYS A 486 3.78 12.87 -13.74
C LYS A 486 4.97 11.98 -13.38
N ILE A 487 6.06 12.16 -14.12
CA ILE A 487 7.33 11.44 -13.96
C ILE A 487 8.50 12.40 -14.22
N SER A 488 9.64 12.16 -13.57
CA SER A 488 10.86 12.95 -13.77
C SER A 488 11.81 12.30 -14.80
N PRO A 489 12.77 13.04 -15.38
CA PRO A 489 13.76 12.47 -16.32
C PRO A 489 14.58 11.31 -15.71
N LYS A 490 14.88 11.37 -14.41
CA LYS A 490 15.55 10.27 -13.71
C LYS A 490 14.66 9.04 -13.61
N GLU A 491 13.40 9.21 -13.20
CA GLU A 491 12.44 8.10 -13.09
C GLU A 491 12.12 7.47 -14.45
N GLN A 492 12.08 8.24 -15.55
CA GLN A 492 11.95 7.69 -16.91
C GLN A 492 13.10 6.71 -17.22
N THR A 493 14.34 7.11 -16.90
CA THR A 493 15.55 6.29 -17.09
C THR A 493 15.48 5.01 -16.25
N GLU A 494 15.05 5.12 -14.99
CA GLU A 494 14.85 3.96 -14.10
C GLU A 494 13.74 3.02 -14.60
N VAL A 495 12.64 3.55 -15.14
CA VAL A 495 11.55 2.74 -15.71
C VAL A 495 12.03 1.98 -16.95
N MET A 496 12.85 2.60 -17.81
CA MET A 496 13.45 1.89 -18.96
C MET A 496 14.33 0.72 -18.51
N GLU A 497 15.06 0.87 -17.40
CA GLU A 497 15.89 -0.21 -16.85
C GLU A 497 15.07 -1.36 -16.27
N ARG A 498 13.99 -1.05 -15.55
CA ARG A 498 13.06 -2.08 -15.03
C ARG A 498 12.40 -2.89 -16.16
N ILE A 499 12.09 -2.25 -17.29
CA ILE A 499 11.42 -2.90 -18.44
C ILE A 499 12.40 -3.70 -19.30
N PHE A 500 13.60 -3.16 -19.58
CA PHE A 500 14.50 -3.70 -20.61
C PHE A 500 15.81 -4.32 -20.07
N SER A 501 15.98 -4.44 -18.75
CA SER A 501 17.07 -5.24 -18.16
C SER A 501 16.85 -6.74 -18.33
N GLU A 502 17.91 -7.54 -18.15
CA GLU A 502 17.84 -9.00 -18.12
C GLU A 502 16.96 -9.57 -16.98
N ARG A 503 16.56 -8.71 -16.02
CA ARG A 503 15.71 -9.06 -14.87
C ARG A 503 14.24 -8.70 -15.08
N SER A 504 13.86 -8.24 -16.28
CA SER A 504 12.49 -7.88 -16.60
C SER A 504 11.52 -9.04 -16.33
N ALA A 505 10.35 -8.70 -15.80
CA ALA A 505 9.29 -9.66 -15.49
C ALA A 505 8.36 -9.94 -16.68
N TYR A 506 8.49 -9.18 -17.77
CA TYR A 506 7.66 -9.25 -18.96
C TYR A 506 8.13 -10.32 -19.95
N SER A 507 7.23 -10.79 -20.81
CA SER A 507 7.56 -11.80 -21.82
C SER A 507 8.63 -11.30 -22.81
N LYS A 508 9.43 -12.22 -23.36
CA LYS A 508 10.46 -11.85 -24.34
C LYS A 508 9.80 -11.38 -25.65
N GLU A 509 8.69 -12.00 -25.99
CA GLU A 509 7.86 -11.75 -27.15
C GLU A 509 7.39 -10.28 -27.15
N SER A 510 6.74 -9.81 -26.09
CA SER A 510 6.32 -8.40 -25.95
C SER A 510 7.51 -7.44 -25.93
N LEU A 511 8.61 -7.78 -25.26
CA LEU A 511 9.78 -6.92 -25.19
C LEU A 511 10.47 -6.74 -26.56
N GLU A 512 10.57 -7.80 -27.36
CA GLU A 512 11.10 -7.69 -28.73
C GLU A 512 10.13 -6.95 -29.68
N ALA A 513 8.82 -7.20 -29.59
CA ALA A 513 7.82 -6.43 -30.33
C ALA A 513 7.86 -4.93 -30.00
N LEU A 514 7.99 -4.59 -28.71
CA LEU A 514 8.12 -3.21 -28.24
C LEU A 514 9.43 -2.57 -28.72
N LYS A 515 10.55 -3.30 -28.72
CA LYS A 515 11.82 -2.83 -29.28
C LYS A 515 11.71 -2.51 -30.76
N GLN A 516 11.04 -3.33 -31.55
CA GLN A 516 10.88 -3.11 -32.99
C GLN A 516 10.20 -1.77 -33.29
N VAL A 517 9.10 -1.43 -32.59
CA VAL A 517 8.44 -0.12 -32.77
C VAL A 517 9.21 1.03 -32.12
N MET A 518 10.03 0.76 -31.10
CA MET A 518 10.91 1.74 -30.47
C MET A 518 12.21 2.02 -31.23
N LEU A 519 12.61 1.23 -32.22
CA LEU A 519 13.91 1.39 -32.90
C LEU A 519 13.96 2.72 -33.67
N VAL A 520 14.92 3.57 -33.30
CA VAL A 520 15.06 4.95 -33.81
C VAL A 520 16.25 5.12 -34.74
N SER A 521 17.32 4.36 -34.51
CA SER A 521 18.56 4.45 -35.27
C SER A 521 19.34 3.15 -35.16
N GLU A 522 19.75 2.60 -36.29
CA GLU A 522 20.66 1.46 -36.42
C GLU A 522 21.91 1.93 -37.18
N LYS A 523 23.09 1.82 -36.56
CA LYS A 523 24.38 2.03 -37.23
C LYS A 523 25.20 0.74 -37.14
N LYS A 524 24.97 -0.17 -38.09
CA LYS A 524 25.63 -1.49 -38.18
C LYS A 524 27.15 -1.42 -38.06
N GLU A 525 27.78 -0.44 -38.70
CA GLU A 525 29.24 -0.22 -38.65
C GLU A 525 29.80 0.11 -37.24
N LYS A 526 28.96 0.60 -36.32
CA LYS A 526 29.34 0.96 -34.95
C LYS A 526 28.71 0.05 -33.89
N ASN A 527 28.02 -1.04 -34.28
CA ASN A 527 27.21 -1.87 -33.38
C ASN A 527 26.33 -1.04 -32.42
N LEU A 528 25.69 0.00 -32.97
CA LEU A 528 24.87 0.95 -32.21
C LEU A 528 23.40 0.81 -32.61
N MET A 529 22.56 0.45 -31.64
CA MET A 529 21.10 0.47 -31.72
C MET A 529 20.57 1.47 -30.70
N ILE A 530 19.66 2.36 -31.10
CA ILE A 530 18.99 3.30 -30.19
C ILE A 530 17.49 3.08 -30.25
N TYR A 531 16.90 2.75 -29.11
CA TYR A 531 15.47 2.53 -28.91
C TYR A 531 14.91 3.65 -28.04
N GLY A 532 13.75 4.21 -28.37
CA GLY A 532 13.17 5.26 -27.53
C GLY A 532 11.94 5.92 -28.11
N LYS A 533 11.32 6.79 -27.31
CA LYS A 533 10.13 7.55 -27.68
C LYS A 533 10.26 9.03 -27.32
N THR A 534 9.77 9.87 -28.23
CA THR A 534 9.62 11.32 -28.04
C THR A 534 8.34 11.67 -27.27
N GLY A 535 8.44 12.68 -26.40
CA GLY A 535 7.31 13.35 -25.75
C GLY A 535 7.36 14.85 -25.99
N MET A 536 6.19 15.48 -26.11
CA MET A 536 6.05 16.93 -26.22
C MET A 536 4.76 17.36 -25.53
N GLY A 537 4.83 18.39 -24.69
CA GLY A 537 3.70 19.10 -24.09
C GLY A 537 3.79 20.60 -24.41
N LYS A 538 2.64 21.24 -24.54
CA LYS A 538 2.51 22.66 -24.88
C LYS A 538 1.55 23.36 -23.91
N ASP A 539 1.95 24.52 -23.41
CA ASP A 539 1.05 25.44 -22.70
C ASP A 539 0.74 26.63 -23.61
N GLN A 540 -0.55 26.89 -23.85
CA GLN A 540 -1.04 27.97 -24.73
C GLN A 540 -0.39 28.04 -26.13
N GLY A 541 0.11 26.91 -26.63
CA GLY A 541 0.80 26.79 -27.93
C GLY A 541 2.33 26.79 -27.88
N THR A 542 2.93 27.27 -26.78
CA THR A 542 4.38 27.24 -26.53
C THR A 542 4.81 25.87 -26.04
N VAL A 543 5.93 25.31 -26.54
CA VAL A 543 6.46 24.04 -26.05
C VAL A 543 7.12 24.26 -24.69
N VAL A 544 6.54 23.67 -23.64
CA VAL A 544 7.00 23.78 -22.24
C VAL A 544 7.73 22.54 -21.73
N ASP A 545 7.53 21.41 -22.42
CA ASP A 545 8.04 20.08 -22.09
C ASP A 545 8.41 19.34 -23.38
N ALA A 546 9.68 18.99 -23.58
CA ALA A 546 10.14 18.19 -24.72
C ALA A 546 11.12 17.09 -24.25
N TRP A 547 10.87 15.85 -24.68
CA TRP A 547 11.49 14.65 -24.11
C TRP A 547 11.95 13.70 -25.20
N PHE A 548 13.06 13.00 -24.94
CA PHE A 548 13.38 11.73 -25.58
C PHE A 548 13.97 10.77 -24.56
N THR A 549 13.34 9.61 -24.37
CA THR A 549 13.77 8.58 -23.40
C THR A 549 13.73 7.20 -24.02
N GLY A 550 14.57 6.31 -23.50
CA GLY A 550 14.72 4.95 -23.99
C GLY A 550 16.03 4.33 -23.52
N PHE A 551 16.62 3.48 -24.37
CA PHE A 551 17.90 2.85 -24.13
C PHE A 551 18.68 2.63 -25.44
N ALA A 552 19.98 2.47 -25.32
CA ALA A 552 20.88 2.18 -26.42
C ALA A 552 21.74 0.96 -26.10
N ASP A 553 22.01 0.16 -27.13
CA ASP A 553 22.99 -0.92 -27.09
C ASP A 553 24.18 -0.49 -27.95
N ILE A 554 25.38 -0.46 -27.36
CA ILE A 554 26.62 -0.03 -28.00
C ILE A 554 27.70 -1.09 -27.79
N SER A 555 28.06 -1.82 -28.84
CA SER A 555 29.11 -2.85 -28.78
C SER A 555 28.95 -3.88 -27.64
N GLY A 556 27.71 -4.11 -27.18
CA GLY A 556 27.37 -5.00 -26.07
C GLY A 556 27.16 -4.32 -24.70
N GLU A 557 27.55 -3.05 -24.51
CA GLU A 557 27.16 -2.27 -23.31
C GLU A 557 25.74 -1.67 -23.51
N ARG A 558 24.86 -1.78 -22.50
CA ARG A 558 23.54 -1.12 -22.51
C ARG A 558 23.59 0.20 -21.73
N ILE A 559 22.93 1.24 -22.25
CA ILE A 559 22.78 2.54 -21.60
C ILE A 559 21.30 2.92 -21.59
N TYR A 560 20.73 3.20 -20.43
CA TYR A 560 19.39 3.79 -20.31
C TYR A 560 19.50 5.30 -20.26
N PHE A 561 18.56 6.03 -20.86
CA PHE A 561 18.64 7.48 -20.89
C PHE A 561 17.28 8.20 -20.89
N CYS A 562 17.32 9.46 -20.45
CA CYS A 562 16.29 10.46 -20.70
C CYS A 562 16.96 11.82 -20.92
N VAL A 563 16.61 12.48 -22.02
CA VAL A 563 16.92 13.90 -22.25
C VAL A 563 15.63 14.70 -22.22
N TYR A 564 15.66 15.80 -21.48
CA TYR A 564 14.56 16.73 -21.31
C TYR A 564 14.99 18.16 -21.63
N LEU A 565 14.12 18.87 -22.34
CA LEU A 565 14.21 20.31 -22.60
C LEU A 565 12.90 20.96 -22.13
N GLY A 566 13.02 21.99 -21.31
CA GLY A 566 11.90 22.85 -20.92
C GLY A 566 11.87 24.14 -21.72
N GLU A 567 10.83 24.94 -21.48
CA GLU A 567 10.71 26.28 -22.06
C GLU A 567 12.01 27.08 -21.90
N THR A 568 12.47 27.65 -23.01
CA THR A 568 13.66 28.49 -23.12
C THR A 568 13.28 29.70 -23.97
N LYS A 569 13.51 30.92 -23.47
CA LYS A 569 13.21 32.14 -24.23
C LYS A 569 14.02 32.18 -25.52
N GLU A 570 13.36 32.55 -26.61
CA GLU A 570 13.97 32.79 -27.93
C GLU A 570 14.68 31.56 -28.56
N ALA A 571 14.38 30.35 -28.09
CA ALA A 571 14.95 29.10 -28.61
C ALA A 571 13.87 28.09 -29.03
N ASP A 572 14.13 27.32 -30.09
CA ASP A 572 13.25 26.25 -30.57
C ASP A 572 13.37 24.98 -29.70
N VAL A 573 12.45 24.84 -28.75
CA VAL A 573 12.35 23.67 -27.88
C VAL A 573 11.50 22.59 -28.57
N SER A 574 12.13 21.49 -28.98
CA SER A 574 11.44 20.39 -29.67
C SER A 574 11.90 19.00 -29.21
N SER A 575 11.01 18.01 -29.33
CA SER A 575 11.36 16.61 -29.02
C SER A 575 12.37 16.02 -30.02
N THR A 576 12.43 16.57 -31.24
CA THR A 576 13.52 16.32 -32.19
C THR A 576 14.85 16.79 -31.63
N LYS A 577 14.91 17.97 -31.02
CA LYS A 577 16.13 18.50 -30.40
C LYS A 577 16.58 17.67 -29.20
N ALA A 578 15.65 17.25 -28.34
CA ALA A 578 15.94 16.33 -27.23
C ALA A 578 16.53 15.00 -27.73
N LYS A 579 15.99 14.47 -28.84
CA LYS A 579 16.50 13.26 -29.52
C LYS A 579 17.89 13.48 -30.13
N GLU A 580 18.17 14.61 -30.78
CA GLU A 580 19.51 14.94 -31.28
C GLU A 580 20.55 14.96 -30.17
N ILE A 581 20.24 15.63 -29.04
CA ILE A 581 21.13 15.74 -27.89
C ILE A 581 21.39 14.36 -27.28
N ALA A 582 20.35 13.55 -27.10
CA ALA A 582 20.50 12.17 -26.62
C ALA A 582 21.41 11.33 -27.52
N ILE A 583 21.17 11.34 -28.84
CA ILE A 583 21.98 10.59 -29.80
C ILE A 583 23.44 11.03 -29.73
N LYS A 584 23.71 12.35 -29.65
CA LYS A 584 25.07 12.87 -29.48
C LYS A 584 25.73 12.35 -28.21
N LEU A 585 25.12 12.56 -27.04
CA LEU A 585 25.62 12.11 -25.73
C LEU A 585 25.87 10.59 -25.65
N ILE A 586 25.07 9.79 -26.37
CA ILE A 586 25.22 8.33 -26.47
C ILE A 586 26.41 7.96 -27.37
N THR A 587 26.63 8.70 -28.47
CA THR A 587 27.72 8.41 -29.42
C THR A 587 29.07 9.02 -29.05
N ASP A 588 29.06 10.10 -28.27
CA ASP A 588 30.22 10.92 -27.91
C ASP A 588 29.93 11.56 -26.54
N PRO A 589 30.22 10.87 -25.42
CA PRO A 589 29.78 11.31 -24.08
C PRO A 589 30.64 12.42 -23.43
N GLY A 590 31.74 12.82 -24.06
CA GLY A 590 32.77 13.70 -23.48
C GLY A 590 33.83 12.96 -22.66
#